data_AF-A0A846PM75-F1
#
_entry.id   AF-A0A846PM75-F1
#
_cell.length_a   1.000
_cell.length_b   1.000
_cell.length_c   1.000
_cell.angle_alpha   90.00
_cell.angle_beta   90.00
_cell.angle_gamma   90.00
#
_symmetry.space_group_name_H-M   'P 1'
#
loop_
_entity.id
_entity.type
_entity.pdbx_description
1 polymer ?
#
loop_
_entity_poly.entity_id
_entity_poly.type
_entity_poly.pdbx_seq_one_letter_code
_entity_poly.pdbx_strand_id
1 'polypeptide(L)'
;MKEIFPGVFSINNRLATENPFSGYKPFDGELLKKGKKEFRMWNPTRSKAGAAIKKGIKEFPIKKDSKILYLGAAHGYTPSFLSNIIGKKGVIYAVEFSERCFNELLILCLKYKNIVPILADARKPELYYWIEKVDVVYVDIAQPDETEIAVRNCKEFLKPNSYLMMAIKSRSIDVTKSPKEIYKNEIKKLKNSGFKIIDWKTLDPLEKAHAFIVAKL
;
A
#
# COMPACT_ATOMS: atom_id res chain seq x y z
N MET A 1 -7.50 1.09 -23.60
CA MET A 1 -7.32 1.50 -22.19
C MET A 1 -8.46 0.89 -21.44
N LYS A 2 -8.19 0.18 -20.34
CA LYS A 2 -9.23 -0.49 -19.55
C LYS A 2 -9.04 -0.11 -18.09
N GLU A 3 -10.10 0.33 -17.42
CA GLU A 3 -10.11 0.43 -15.97
C GLU A 3 -10.24 -0.99 -15.40
N ILE A 4 -9.29 -1.39 -14.56
CA ILE A 4 -9.23 -2.76 -14.00
C ILE A 4 -9.61 -2.81 -12.52
N PHE A 5 -9.45 -1.68 -11.81
CA PHE A 5 -9.99 -1.37 -10.49
C PHE A 5 -10.37 0.11 -10.47
N PRO A 6 -11.26 0.57 -9.57
CA PRO A 6 -11.58 1.99 -9.45
C PRO A 6 -10.31 2.85 -9.36
N GLY A 7 -10.08 3.72 -10.35
CA GLY A 7 -8.91 4.61 -10.44
C GLY A 7 -7.60 3.94 -10.91
N VAL A 8 -7.61 2.65 -11.24
CA VAL A 8 -6.46 1.91 -11.76
C VAL A 8 -6.72 1.45 -13.19
N PHE A 9 -5.81 1.80 -14.10
CA PHE A 9 -5.95 1.56 -15.52
C PHE A 9 -4.86 0.63 -16.05
N SER A 10 -5.22 -0.19 -17.03
CA SER A 10 -4.30 -0.90 -17.91
C SER A 10 -4.24 -0.19 -19.26
N ILE A 11 -3.05 0.28 -19.62
CA ILE A 11 -2.75 0.93 -20.89
C ILE A 11 -1.57 0.20 -21.53
N ASN A 12 -1.79 -0.41 -22.70
CA ASN A 12 -0.79 -1.22 -23.40
C ASN A 12 -0.15 -2.27 -22.47
N ASN A 13 -0.98 -2.99 -21.70
CA ASN A 13 -0.59 -4.00 -20.70
C ASN A 13 0.27 -3.50 -19.52
N ARG A 14 0.38 -2.19 -19.33
CA ARG A 14 1.09 -1.54 -18.22
C ARG A 14 0.09 -0.86 -17.29
N LEU A 15 0.38 -0.88 -15.99
CA LEU A 15 -0.46 -0.26 -14.98
C LEU A 15 -0.30 1.25 -14.99
N ALA A 16 -1.38 1.97 -14.72
CA ALA A 16 -1.38 3.42 -14.64
C ALA A 16 -2.45 3.94 -13.67
N THR A 17 -2.25 5.17 -13.19
CA THR A 17 -3.27 5.96 -12.48
C THR A 17 -3.42 7.30 -13.19
N GLU A 18 -4.58 7.94 -13.09
CA GLU A 18 -4.75 9.30 -13.59
C GLU A 18 -3.82 10.26 -12.83
N ASN A 19 -3.14 11.16 -13.53
CA ASN A 19 -2.27 12.16 -12.95
C ASN A 19 -3.06 13.43 -12.63
N PRO A 20 -3.27 13.79 -11.35
CA PRO A 20 -3.96 15.02 -10.99
C PRO A 20 -3.09 16.27 -11.21
N PHE A 21 -1.79 16.10 -11.46
CA PHE A 21 -0.82 17.20 -11.62
C PHE A 21 -0.16 17.14 -13.00
N SER A 22 -0.80 17.76 -14.00
CA SER A 22 -0.31 17.77 -15.38
C SER A 22 1.19 18.13 -15.47
N GLY A 23 1.97 17.29 -16.14
CA GLY A 23 3.41 17.43 -16.34
C GLY A 23 4.30 17.11 -15.13
N TYR A 24 3.71 16.90 -13.95
CA TYR A 24 4.46 16.61 -12.73
C TYR A 24 4.64 15.11 -12.54
N LYS A 25 5.89 14.69 -12.34
CA LYS A 25 6.29 13.32 -11.97
C LYS A 25 7.16 13.37 -10.70
N PRO A 26 6.70 12.87 -9.55
CA PRO A 26 7.48 12.92 -8.31
C PRO A 26 8.66 11.93 -8.29
N PHE A 27 8.63 10.92 -9.15
CA PHE A 27 9.65 9.88 -9.27
C PHE A 27 9.91 9.61 -10.75
N ASP A 28 10.96 8.85 -11.03
CA ASP A 28 11.17 8.30 -12.36
C ASP A 28 9.97 7.45 -12.81
N GLY A 29 9.43 7.81 -13.96
CA GLY A 29 8.23 7.23 -14.50
C GLY A 29 7.80 7.95 -15.77
N GLU A 30 7.00 7.25 -16.55
CA GLU A 30 6.47 7.76 -17.81
C GLU A 30 5.11 8.42 -17.57
N LEU A 31 4.90 9.57 -18.22
CA LEU A 31 3.61 10.23 -18.31
C LEU A 31 3.04 9.97 -19.70
N LEU A 32 1.78 9.53 -19.75
CA LEU A 32 1.08 9.31 -21.00
C LEU A 32 -0.14 10.22 -21.06
N LYS A 33 -0.18 11.10 -22.06
CA LYS A 33 -1.37 11.92 -22.35
C LYS A 33 -2.33 11.12 -23.23
N LYS A 34 -3.60 11.07 -22.82
CA LYS A 34 -4.72 10.54 -23.63
C LYS A 34 -5.89 11.49 -23.54
N GLY A 35 -6.13 12.24 -24.63
CA GLY A 35 -7.11 13.32 -24.66
C GLY A 35 -6.75 14.41 -23.66
N LYS A 36 -7.73 14.82 -22.84
CA LYS A 36 -7.55 15.85 -21.79
C LYS A 36 -6.95 15.32 -20.49
N LYS A 37 -6.74 14.00 -20.39
CA LYS A 37 -6.20 13.36 -19.19
C LYS A 37 -4.74 12.98 -19.38
N GLU A 38 -3.99 13.03 -18.29
CA GLU A 38 -2.63 12.53 -18.21
C GLU A 38 -2.60 11.35 -17.24
N PHE A 39 -1.77 10.35 -17.52
CA PHE A 39 -1.66 9.14 -16.74
C PHE A 39 -0.22 8.93 -16.31
N ARG A 40 -0.01 8.56 -15.04
CA ARG A 40 1.29 8.12 -14.51
C ARG A 40 1.38 6.61 -14.65
N MET A 41 2.41 6.14 -15.36
CA MET A 41 2.71 4.71 -15.46
C MET A 41 3.23 4.18 -14.12
N TRP A 42 2.59 3.13 -13.61
CA TRP A 42 2.90 2.50 -12.34
C TRP A 42 3.75 1.27 -12.56
N ASN A 43 5.02 1.31 -12.12
CA ASN A 43 5.94 0.17 -12.26
C ASN A 43 5.65 -0.91 -11.20
N PRO A 44 5.24 -2.13 -11.59
CA PRO A 44 4.99 -3.21 -10.66
C PRO A 44 6.23 -3.72 -9.92
N THR A 45 7.46 -3.51 -10.44
CA THR A 45 8.70 -3.94 -9.78
C THR A 45 9.19 -2.98 -8.70
N ARG A 46 8.48 -1.88 -8.47
CA ARG A 46 8.78 -0.87 -7.45
C ARG A 46 7.67 -0.74 -6.41
N SER A 47 6.61 -1.54 -6.52
CA SER A 47 5.41 -1.40 -5.72
C SER A 47 4.72 -2.75 -5.56
N LYS A 48 4.64 -3.24 -4.32
CA LYS A 48 3.96 -4.52 -4.00
C LYS A 48 2.49 -4.52 -4.39
N ALA A 49 1.78 -3.38 -4.26
CA ALA A 49 0.42 -3.22 -4.76
C ALA A 49 0.35 -3.38 -6.29
N GLY A 50 1.26 -2.71 -7.02
CA GLY A 50 1.36 -2.86 -8.47
C GLY A 50 1.71 -4.29 -8.89
N ALA A 51 2.63 -4.95 -8.17
CA ALA A 51 2.96 -6.35 -8.37
C ALA A 51 1.74 -7.26 -8.13
N ALA A 52 1.00 -7.06 -7.03
CA ALA A 52 -0.19 -7.83 -6.71
C ALA A 52 -1.27 -7.72 -7.79
N ILE A 53 -1.52 -6.50 -8.28
CA ILE A 53 -2.43 -6.25 -9.42
C ILE A 53 -1.95 -6.99 -10.67
N LYS A 54 -0.65 -6.90 -11.01
CA LYS A 54 -0.08 -7.58 -12.18
C LYS A 54 -0.11 -9.11 -12.05
N LYS A 55 -0.05 -9.63 -10.81
CA LYS A 55 -0.19 -11.05 -10.46
C LYS A 55 -1.65 -11.52 -10.37
N GLY A 56 -2.61 -10.64 -10.68
CA GLY A 56 -4.02 -11.00 -10.80
C GLY A 56 -4.72 -11.15 -9.47
N ILE A 57 -4.42 -10.29 -8.49
CA ILE A 57 -5.31 -10.10 -7.34
C ILE A 57 -6.70 -9.70 -7.86
N LYS A 58 -7.75 -10.19 -7.22
CA LYS A 58 -9.15 -9.98 -7.60
C LYS A 58 -9.82 -8.89 -6.76
N GLU A 59 -9.33 -8.68 -5.54
CA GLU A 59 -9.83 -7.66 -4.63
C GLU A 59 -8.79 -6.54 -4.46
N PHE A 60 -9.21 -5.30 -4.68
CA PHE A 60 -8.42 -4.09 -4.43
C PHE A 60 -9.34 -3.02 -3.82
N PRO A 61 -9.44 -2.94 -2.48
CA PRO A 61 -10.47 -2.16 -1.78
C PRO A 61 -10.20 -0.64 -1.75
N ILE A 62 -9.09 -0.18 -2.31
CA ILE A 62 -8.75 1.24 -2.40
C ILE A 62 -9.49 1.86 -3.58
N LYS A 63 -10.30 2.88 -3.28
CA LYS A 63 -11.12 3.59 -4.27
C LYS A 63 -11.16 5.08 -3.95
N LYS A 64 -11.85 5.84 -4.80
CA LYS A 64 -12.10 7.27 -4.59
C LYS A 64 -12.65 7.53 -3.18
N ASP A 65 -12.12 8.58 -2.55
CA ASP A 65 -12.46 9.07 -1.21
C ASP A 65 -12.09 8.12 -0.04
N SER A 66 -11.40 7.00 -0.31
CA SER A 66 -10.90 6.11 0.74
C SER A 66 -9.92 6.81 1.69
N LYS A 67 -9.97 6.42 2.96
CA LYS A 67 -9.01 6.78 4.00
C LYS A 67 -8.07 5.60 4.25
N ILE A 68 -6.77 5.84 4.20
CA ILE A 68 -5.73 4.81 4.25
C ILE A 68 -4.77 5.12 5.39
N LEU A 69 -4.52 4.16 6.28
CA LEU A 69 -3.32 4.15 7.11
C LEU A 69 -2.24 3.33 6.41
N TYR A 70 -1.14 3.96 6.02
CA TYR A 70 -0.03 3.33 5.31
C TYR A 70 1.16 3.18 6.25
N LEU A 71 1.55 1.94 6.57
CA LEU A 71 2.68 1.62 7.43
C LEU A 71 3.90 1.27 6.57
N GLY A 72 4.99 2.03 6.72
CA GLY A 72 6.22 1.87 5.94
C GLY A 72 6.19 2.64 4.62
N ALA A 73 5.82 3.92 4.65
CA ALA A 73 5.62 4.75 3.47
C ALA A 73 6.91 4.99 2.64
N ALA A 74 8.08 4.82 3.26
CA ALA A 74 9.39 5.12 2.70
C ALA A 74 9.40 6.53 2.08
N HIS A 75 9.96 6.68 0.88
CA HIS A 75 9.98 7.94 0.13
C HIS A 75 8.66 8.28 -0.59
N GLY A 76 7.61 7.45 -0.45
CA GLY A 76 6.28 7.78 -0.98
C GLY A 76 5.98 7.31 -2.41
N TYR A 77 6.77 6.39 -3.00
CA TYR A 77 6.49 5.86 -4.36
C TYR A 77 5.08 5.31 -4.50
N THR A 78 4.74 4.25 -3.75
CA THR A 78 3.41 3.64 -3.76
C THR A 78 2.33 4.60 -3.21
N PRO A 79 2.53 5.30 -2.07
CA PRO A 79 1.59 6.32 -1.60
C PRO A 79 1.19 7.35 -2.67
N SER A 80 2.10 7.77 -3.53
CA SER A 80 1.77 8.73 -4.60
C SER A 80 0.78 8.17 -5.64
N PHE A 81 0.79 6.87 -5.93
CA PHE A 81 -0.17 6.24 -6.83
C PHE A 81 -1.51 6.02 -6.13
N LEU A 82 -1.48 5.59 -4.86
CA LEU A 82 -2.70 5.46 -4.06
C LEU A 82 -3.40 6.81 -3.88
N SER A 83 -2.64 7.88 -3.70
CA SER A 83 -3.16 9.25 -3.61
C SER A 83 -3.91 9.67 -4.89
N ASN A 84 -3.40 9.30 -6.07
CA ASN A 84 -4.09 9.52 -7.33
C ASN A 84 -5.45 8.80 -7.39
N ILE A 85 -5.51 7.58 -6.84
CA ILE A 85 -6.73 6.74 -6.84
C ILE A 85 -7.79 7.31 -5.90
N ILE A 86 -7.41 7.66 -4.66
CA ILE A 86 -8.36 8.15 -3.66
C ILE A 86 -8.82 9.59 -3.93
N GLY A 87 -8.01 10.37 -4.64
CA GLY A 87 -8.32 11.75 -5.00
C GLY A 87 -8.33 12.72 -3.81
N LYS A 88 -8.81 13.95 -4.04
CA LYS A 88 -8.66 15.08 -3.11
C LYS A 88 -9.42 14.95 -1.78
N LYS A 89 -10.50 14.16 -1.73
CA LYS A 89 -11.30 13.98 -0.49
C LYS A 89 -10.86 12.76 0.32
N GLY A 90 -10.11 11.84 -0.29
CA GLY A 90 -9.45 10.75 0.44
C GLY A 90 -8.23 11.26 1.19
N VAL A 91 -7.70 10.44 2.09
CA VAL A 91 -6.49 10.75 2.87
C VAL A 91 -5.61 9.52 3.04
N ILE A 92 -4.30 9.71 3.01
CA ILE A 92 -3.30 8.70 3.37
C ILE A 92 -2.53 9.20 4.59
N TYR A 93 -2.68 8.53 5.72
CA TYR A 93 -1.79 8.68 6.88
C TYR A 93 -0.55 7.83 6.66
N ALA A 94 0.56 8.45 6.26
CA ALA A 94 1.76 7.78 5.82
C ALA A 94 2.79 7.71 6.96
N VAL A 95 2.81 6.59 7.68
CA VAL A 95 3.73 6.31 8.78
C VAL A 95 5.07 5.84 8.22
N GLU A 96 6.15 6.51 8.62
CA GLU A 96 7.52 6.15 8.31
C GLU A 96 8.40 6.42 9.53
N PHE A 97 9.35 5.53 9.82
CA PHE A 97 10.23 5.64 10.98
C PHE A 97 11.61 6.22 10.61
N SER A 98 12.08 5.98 9.39
CA SER A 98 13.37 6.46 8.90
C SER A 98 13.29 7.95 8.56
N GLU A 99 13.98 8.80 9.32
CA GLU A 99 14.09 10.23 9.06
C GLU A 99 14.58 10.54 7.63
N ARG A 100 15.51 9.73 7.11
CA ARG A 100 16.01 9.88 5.74
C ARG A 100 14.90 9.72 4.72
N CYS A 101 14.14 8.63 4.79
CA CYS A 101 13.03 8.39 3.88
C CYS A 101 11.89 9.39 4.10
N PHE A 102 11.67 9.77 5.35
CA PHE A 102 10.67 10.76 5.74
C PHE A 102 10.94 12.13 5.11
N ASN A 103 12.19 12.58 5.05
CA ASN A 103 12.54 13.85 4.40
C ASN A 103 12.18 13.86 2.90
N GLU A 104 12.37 12.76 2.20
CA GLU A 104 11.93 12.62 0.80
C GLU A 104 10.40 12.59 0.69
N LEU A 105 9.72 11.91 1.61
CA LEU A 105 8.25 11.88 1.69
C LEU A 105 7.66 13.28 1.96
N LEU A 106 8.29 14.11 2.79
CA LEU A 106 7.84 15.48 3.05
C LEU A 106 7.79 16.31 1.76
N ILE A 107 8.80 16.20 0.90
CA ILE A 107 8.86 16.89 -0.39
C ILE A 107 7.67 16.48 -1.26
N LEU A 108 7.32 15.19 -1.29
CA LEU A 108 6.14 14.69 -2.01
C LEU A 108 4.85 15.33 -1.47
N CYS A 109 4.71 15.41 -0.14
CA CYS A 109 3.53 15.93 0.55
C CYS A 109 3.32 17.45 0.32
N LEU A 110 4.35 18.19 -0.11
CA LEU A 110 4.19 19.59 -0.54
C LEU A 110 3.24 19.71 -1.73
N LYS A 111 3.22 18.72 -2.64
CA LYS A 111 2.30 18.69 -3.78
C LYS A 111 1.08 17.82 -3.51
N TYR A 112 1.27 16.63 -2.94
CA TYR A 112 0.21 15.67 -2.63
C TYR A 112 -0.42 15.96 -1.28
N LYS A 113 -1.33 16.95 -1.23
CA LYS A 113 -1.96 17.42 0.02
C LYS A 113 -2.87 16.42 0.72
N ASN A 114 -3.25 15.34 0.06
CA ASN A 114 -4.01 14.23 0.64
C ASN A 114 -3.11 13.12 1.23
N ILE A 115 -1.79 13.35 1.32
CA ILE A 115 -0.86 12.50 2.06
C ILE A 115 -0.42 13.28 3.30
N VAL A 116 -0.71 12.71 4.47
CA VAL A 116 -0.33 13.23 5.79
C VAL A 116 0.87 12.41 6.28
N PRO A 117 2.10 12.94 6.21
CA PRO A 117 3.30 12.23 6.63
C PRO A 117 3.39 12.20 8.16
N ILE A 118 3.68 11.03 8.74
CA ILE A 118 3.81 10.81 10.18
C ILE A 118 5.17 10.14 10.45
N LEU A 119 6.07 10.85 11.15
CA LEU A 119 7.36 10.30 11.58
C LEU A 119 7.15 9.54 12.89
N ALA A 120 6.96 8.22 12.82
CA ALA A 120 6.69 7.38 13.99
C ALA A 120 7.04 5.91 13.74
N ASP A 121 7.27 5.17 14.83
CA ASP A 121 7.38 3.71 14.81
C ASP A 121 5.98 3.08 14.76
N ALA A 122 5.71 2.27 13.73
CA ALA A 122 4.43 1.58 13.55
C ALA A 122 4.09 0.60 14.68
N ARG A 123 5.08 0.17 15.48
CA ARG A 123 4.87 -0.64 16.70
C ARG A 123 4.14 0.13 17.80
N LYS A 124 4.14 1.46 17.73
CA LYS A 124 3.64 2.38 18.75
C LYS A 124 2.49 3.25 18.21
N PRO A 125 1.31 2.66 17.89
CA PRO A 125 0.15 3.39 17.38
C PRO A 125 -0.32 4.53 18.29
N GLU A 126 -0.01 4.46 19.58
CA GLU A 126 -0.22 5.53 20.56
C GLU A 126 0.49 6.85 20.20
N LEU A 127 1.51 6.86 19.34
CA LEU A 127 2.19 8.08 18.89
C LEU A 127 1.39 8.85 17.84
N TYR A 128 0.42 8.21 17.20
CA TYR A 128 -0.41 8.79 16.15
C TYR A 128 -1.90 8.47 16.34
N TYR A 129 -2.32 8.34 17.60
CA TYR A 129 -3.72 8.07 17.98
C TYR A 129 -4.72 9.14 17.51
N TRP A 130 -4.23 10.34 17.16
CA TRP A 130 -5.03 11.47 16.72
C TRP A 130 -5.60 11.32 15.29
N ILE A 131 -5.18 10.30 14.53
CA ILE A 131 -5.76 10.02 13.22
C ILE A 131 -7.16 9.41 13.36
N GLU A 132 -8.02 9.64 12.38
CA GLU A 132 -9.35 9.05 12.34
C GLU A 132 -9.35 7.58 11.93
N LYS A 133 -10.50 6.91 12.09
CA LYS A 133 -10.69 5.54 11.60
C LYS A 133 -10.60 5.48 10.07
N VAL A 134 -9.92 4.47 9.55
CA VAL A 134 -9.60 4.30 8.12
C VAL A 134 -10.35 3.14 7.47
N ASP A 135 -10.51 3.20 6.14
CA ASP A 135 -11.15 2.14 5.34
C ASP A 135 -10.15 1.04 4.94
N VAL A 136 -8.86 1.38 4.90
CA VAL A 136 -7.78 0.45 4.57
C VAL A 136 -6.58 0.69 5.47
N VAL A 137 -6.05 -0.37 6.08
CA VAL A 137 -4.68 -0.38 6.59
C VAL A 137 -3.81 -1.06 5.55
N TYR A 138 -2.82 -0.35 5.02
CA TYR A 138 -1.85 -0.87 4.07
C TYR A 138 -0.49 -1.03 4.76
N VAL A 139 0.10 -2.22 4.70
CA VAL A 139 1.33 -2.56 5.43
C VAL A 139 2.43 -3.02 4.46
N ASP A 140 3.55 -2.29 4.46
CA ASP A 140 4.77 -2.60 3.70
C ASP A 140 6.02 -2.31 4.53
N ILE A 141 6.03 -2.78 5.78
CA ILE A 141 7.19 -2.74 6.67
C ILE A 141 8.07 -3.98 6.47
N ALA A 142 9.31 -3.95 6.98
CA ALA A 142 10.24 -5.07 6.92
C ALA A 142 10.67 -5.42 8.34
N GLN A 143 9.81 -6.14 9.06
CA GLN A 143 10.02 -6.50 10.46
C GLN A 143 9.63 -7.96 10.71
N PRO A 144 10.30 -8.68 11.63
CA PRO A 144 9.94 -10.05 11.96
C PRO A 144 8.53 -10.20 12.55
N ASP A 145 8.05 -9.16 13.24
CA ASP A 145 6.75 -9.02 13.89
C ASP A 145 5.73 -8.24 13.04
N GLU A 146 5.87 -8.24 11.71
CA GLU A 146 5.05 -7.41 10.83
C GLU A 146 3.54 -7.67 10.94
N THR A 147 3.13 -8.93 11.17
CA THR A 147 1.71 -9.28 11.32
C THR A 147 1.15 -8.77 12.63
N GLU A 148 1.92 -8.87 13.71
CA GLU A 148 1.55 -8.38 15.03
C GLU A 148 1.38 -6.85 15.01
N ILE A 149 2.30 -6.13 14.34
CA ILE A 149 2.22 -4.68 14.11
C ILE A 149 0.96 -4.34 13.30
N ALA A 150 0.69 -5.07 12.22
CA ALA A 150 -0.48 -4.87 11.37
C ALA A 150 -1.79 -5.05 12.16
N VAL A 151 -1.90 -6.13 12.93
CA VAL A 151 -3.07 -6.43 13.76
C VAL A 151 -3.30 -5.34 14.81
N ARG A 152 -2.24 -4.89 15.50
CA ARG A 152 -2.33 -3.82 16.50
C ARG A 152 -2.88 -2.53 15.87
N ASN A 153 -2.31 -2.10 14.75
CA ASN A 153 -2.78 -0.90 14.04
C ASN A 153 -4.23 -1.05 13.52
N CYS A 154 -4.62 -2.24 13.08
CA CYS A 154 -5.99 -2.47 12.63
C CYS A 154 -7.00 -2.37 13.79
N LYS A 155 -6.69 -2.91 14.97
CA LYS A 155 -7.55 -2.77 16.15
C LYS A 155 -7.81 -1.29 16.46
N GLU A 156 -6.78 -0.46 16.36
CA GLU A 156 -6.90 0.95 16.74
C GLU A 156 -7.48 1.85 15.65
N PHE A 157 -7.25 1.55 14.37
CA PHE A 157 -7.60 2.48 13.30
C PHE A 157 -8.53 1.91 12.24
N LEU A 158 -8.60 0.60 12.02
CA LEU A 158 -9.43 0.05 10.97
C LEU A 158 -10.91 0.09 11.36
N LYS A 159 -11.77 0.56 10.46
CA LYS A 159 -13.23 0.49 10.64
C LYS A 159 -13.70 -0.99 10.63
N PRO A 160 -14.84 -1.30 11.27
CA PRO A 160 -15.47 -2.62 11.10
C PRO A 160 -15.76 -2.91 9.62
N ASN A 161 -15.72 -4.18 9.21
CA ASN A 161 -16.00 -4.61 7.84
C ASN A 161 -15.10 -3.94 6.78
N SER A 162 -13.88 -3.58 7.16
CA SER A 162 -12.91 -2.88 6.31
C SER A 162 -11.66 -3.72 6.10
N TYR A 163 -10.70 -3.22 5.31
CA TYR A 163 -9.68 -4.07 4.71
C TYR A 163 -8.27 -3.84 5.26
N LEU A 164 -7.55 -4.94 5.45
CA LEU A 164 -6.11 -4.96 5.59
C LEU A 164 -5.49 -5.39 4.26
N MET A 165 -4.53 -4.62 3.78
CA MET A 165 -3.67 -4.98 2.66
C MET A 165 -2.24 -5.07 3.16
N MET A 166 -1.59 -6.23 3.02
CA MET A 166 -0.28 -6.47 3.64
C MET A 166 0.66 -7.17 2.69
N ALA A 167 1.88 -6.65 2.56
CA ALA A 167 2.95 -7.27 1.80
C ALA A 167 3.90 -8.02 2.75
N ILE A 168 3.81 -9.34 2.77
CA ILE A 168 4.70 -10.20 3.56
C ILE A 168 6.08 -10.26 2.90
N LYS A 169 7.12 -9.97 3.67
CA LYS A 169 8.53 -10.04 3.26
C LYS A 169 9.20 -11.21 3.94
N SER A 170 9.07 -12.40 3.36
CA SER A 170 9.47 -13.64 4.05
C SER A 170 10.91 -13.62 4.57
N ARG A 171 11.85 -13.02 3.84
CA ARG A 171 13.26 -12.91 4.26
C ARG A 171 13.52 -11.92 5.38
N SER A 172 12.60 -10.99 5.64
CA SER A 172 12.64 -10.12 6.82
C SER A 172 12.06 -10.79 8.06
N ILE A 173 11.25 -11.85 7.88
CA ILE A 173 10.71 -12.64 8.99
C ILE A 173 11.71 -13.72 9.42
N ASP A 174 12.07 -14.61 8.51
CA ASP A 174 12.94 -15.75 8.81
C ASP A 174 13.68 -16.19 7.54
N VAL A 175 15.01 -16.14 7.59
CA VAL A 175 15.85 -16.54 6.46
C VAL A 175 16.04 -18.06 6.37
N THR A 176 15.81 -18.79 7.46
CA THR A 176 16.02 -20.24 7.56
C THR A 176 14.85 -21.04 7.01
N LYS A 177 13.64 -20.48 7.08
CA LYS A 177 12.42 -21.12 6.59
C LYS A 177 12.16 -20.87 5.11
N SER A 178 11.34 -21.74 4.52
CA SER A 178 10.87 -21.53 3.15
C SER A 178 9.84 -20.39 3.11
N PRO A 179 9.84 -19.54 2.06
CA PRO A 179 8.84 -18.47 1.93
C PRO A 179 7.40 -18.98 2.00
N LYS A 180 7.11 -20.15 1.41
CA LYS A 180 5.78 -20.77 1.41
C LYS A 180 5.30 -21.13 2.82
N GLU A 181 6.20 -21.58 3.68
CA GLU A 181 5.88 -21.88 5.09
C GLU A 181 5.58 -20.60 5.86
N ILE A 182 6.40 -19.56 5.67
CA ILE A 182 6.20 -18.25 6.29
C ILE A 182 4.84 -17.66 5.90
N TYR A 183 4.49 -17.67 4.61
CA TYR A 183 3.18 -17.17 4.17
C TYR A 183 2.02 -17.89 4.84
N LYS A 184 2.10 -19.21 5.00
CA LYS A 184 1.07 -20.00 5.69
C LYS A 184 0.95 -19.61 7.16
N ASN A 185 2.08 -19.42 7.83
CA ASN A 185 2.12 -19.04 9.24
C ASN A 185 1.53 -17.64 9.47
N GLU A 186 1.91 -16.65 8.66
CA GLU A 186 1.38 -15.29 8.76
C GLU A 186 -0.12 -15.22 8.41
N ILE A 187 -0.58 -15.97 7.40
CA ILE A 187 -2.01 -16.13 7.11
C ILE A 187 -2.75 -16.71 8.32
N LYS A 188 -2.18 -17.71 9.01
CA LYS A 188 -2.77 -18.31 10.20
C LYS A 188 -2.85 -17.31 11.36
N LYS A 189 -1.81 -16.51 11.58
CA LYS A 189 -1.81 -15.43 12.59
C LYS A 189 -2.92 -14.41 12.33
N LEU A 190 -3.08 -13.98 11.08
CA LEU A 190 -4.16 -13.06 10.69
C LEU A 190 -5.55 -13.66 10.98
N LYS A 191 -5.78 -14.91 10.57
CA LYS A 191 -7.05 -15.60 10.86
C LYS A 191 -7.34 -15.72 12.35
N ASN A 192 -6.33 -16.10 13.14
CA ASN A 192 -6.45 -16.18 14.60
C ASN A 192 -6.73 -14.81 15.24
N SER A 193 -6.37 -13.73 14.56
CA SER A 193 -6.63 -12.35 15.00
C SER A 193 -7.98 -11.80 14.53
N GLY A 194 -8.85 -12.64 13.95
CA GLY A 194 -10.21 -12.29 13.52
C GLY A 194 -10.35 -11.91 12.05
N PHE A 195 -9.27 -11.92 11.26
CA PHE A 195 -9.34 -11.54 9.86
C PHE A 195 -9.83 -12.67 8.95
N LYS A 196 -10.73 -12.34 8.02
CA LYS A 196 -11.06 -13.19 6.88
C LYS A 196 -10.14 -12.87 5.71
N ILE A 197 -9.37 -13.85 5.25
CA ILE A 197 -8.55 -13.70 4.03
C ILE A 197 -9.47 -13.67 2.81
N ILE A 198 -9.41 -12.60 2.03
CA ILE A 198 -10.24 -12.39 0.82
C ILE A 198 -9.49 -12.85 -0.43
N ASP A 199 -8.23 -12.45 -0.56
CA ASP A 199 -7.36 -12.87 -1.65
C ASP A 199 -5.89 -12.80 -1.21
N TRP A 200 -5.01 -13.53 -1.87
CA TRP A 200 -3.57 -13.38 -1.71
C TRP A 200 -2.82 -13.91 -2.93
N LYS A 201 -1.64 -13.35 -3.20
CA LYS A 201 -0.75 -13.75 -4.30
C LYS A 201 0.70 -13.77 -3.86
N THR A 202 1.48 -14.70 -4.38
CA THR A 202 2.95 -14.54 -4.41
C THR A 202 3.31 -13.50 -5.47
N LEU A 203 4.38 -12.74 -5.22
CA LEU A 203 4.78 -11.64 -6.09
C LEU A 203 5.92 -11.99 -7.05
N ASP A 204 6.50 -13.19 -6.94
CA ASP A 204 7.51 -13.69 -7.88
C ASP A 204 6.97 -13.70 -9.33
N PRO A 205 7.76 -13.30 -10.35
CA PRO A 205 9.17 -12.88 -10.27
C PRO A 205 9.38 -11.37 -10.05
N LEU A 206 8.32 -10.58 -9.88
CA LEU A 206 8.41 -9.11 -9.76
C LEU A 206 9.08 -8.69 -8.44
N GLU A 207 8.70 -9.35 -7.35
CA GLU A 207 9.27 -9.18 -6.01
C GLU A 207 9.56 -10.57 -5.46
N LYS A 208 10.85 -10.94 -5.40
CA LYS A 208 11.25 -12.30 -5.00
C LYS A 208 10.93 -12.56 -3.54
N ALA A 209 10.40 -13.74 -3.22
CA ALA A 209 10.15 -14.15 -1.83
C ALA A 209 9.21 -13.18 -1.07
N HIS A 210 8.26 -12.59 -1.79
CA HIS A 210 7.19 -11.78 -1.24
C HIS A 210 5.80 -12.38 -1.53
N ALA A 211 4.85 -12.13 -0.63
CA ALA A 211 3.43 -12.36 -0.85
C ALA A 211 2.63 -11.10 -0.52
N PHE A 212 1.47 -10.95 -1.15
CA PHE A 212 0.54 -9.87 -0.89
C PHE A 212 -0.80 -10.45 -0.47
N ILE A 213 -1.34 -9.96 0.64
CA ILE A 213 -2.58 -10.43 1.25
C ILE A 213 -3.59 -9.28 1.27
N VAL A 214 -4.83 -9.60 0.93
CA VAL A 214 -6.00 -8.76 1.20
C VAL A 214 -6.89 -9.53 2.17
N ALA A 215 -7.14 -8.93 3.32
CA ALA A 215 -7.96 -9.49 4.38
C ALA A 215 -9.01 -8.47 4.83
N LYS A 216 -10.07 -8.96 5.47
CA LYS A 216 -11.17 -8.15 5.98
C LYS A 216 -11.34 -8.43 7.47
N LEU A 217 -11.47 -7.37 8.26
CA LEU A 217 -11.83 -7.44 9.69
C LEU A 217 -13.34 -7.39 9.85
#